data_AF-A0A9R1NYD5-F1
#
_entry.id   AF-A0A9R1NYD5-F1
#
_cell.length_a   1.000
_cell.length_b   1.000
_cell.length_c   1.000
_cell.angle_alpha   90.00
_cell.angle_beta   90.00
_cell.angle_gamma   90.00
#
_symmetry.space_group_name_H-M   'P 1'
#
loop_
_entity.id
_entity.type
_entity.pdbx_description
1 polymer ?
#
loop_
_entity_poly.entity_id
_entity_poly.type
_entity_poly.pdbx_seq_one_letter_code
_entity_poly.pdbx_strand_id
1 'polypeptide(L)'
;MSGGDLRSLAAVSATVTAAMCYVRFAAGRLRPGLPRLAAFLPVLAVLPFLPFAFSAIHPRAISGFFLAWLAEFKLLRLAAGKGPLHPSLPFPAFVAVASGPVRLHGDGPDKAQGTSSGLDLASSAVMAALLAVIVSLYRYQEAMNQYVLLTLYAFHVYLALELVLASAAAAARALLGMDLEPQFDRPYLSASLRDFWGRRWNLSVPAVLRPCVHRPVRARLGTAAGVLATFLVSGLVHELMFYYITLRPPTGEATAFFTLHGACAVAEAWWARHDAWWRPPRLVATPLTLAFVLVTAFWLFFPPITRPGADKLVIAECEAAVAFVRGAGAWAAGSVQSVWTERS
;
A
#
# COMPACT_ATOMS: atom_id res chain seq x y z
N MET A 1 0.81 -6.73 20.45
CA MET A 1 0.71 -7.97 19.64
C MET A 1 0.55 -9.15 20.58
N SER A 2 -0.34 -10.09 20.27
CA SER A 2 -0.47 -11.32 21.06
C SER A 2 0.80 -12.19 20.89
N GLY A 3 1.08 -13.08 21.84
CA GLY A 3 2.18 -14.06 21.69
C GLY A 3 2.00 -15.04 20.51
N GLY A 4 0.77 -15.15 19.98
CA GLY A 4 0.47 -15.90 18.75
C GLY A 4 1.02 -15.22 17.51
N ASP A 5 0.72 -13.93 17.33
CA ASP A 5 1.13 -13.19 16.12
C ASP A 5 2.65 -13.01 16.00
N LEU A 6 3.39 -12.97 17.12
CA LEU A 6 4.85 -12.94 17.09
C LEU A 6 5.44 -14.23 16.53
N ARG A 7 4.87 -15.38 16.89
CA ARG A 7 5.26 -16.68 16.30
C ARG A 7 4.89 -16.74 14.82
N SER A 8 3.70 -16.25 14.46
CA SER A 8 3.29 -16.13 13.06
C SER A 8 4.22 -15.22 12.26
N LEU A 9 4.67 -14.10 12.83
CA LEU A 9 5.61 -13.19 12.18
C LEU A 9 6.95 -13.89 11.87
N ALA A 10 7.50 -14.63 12.84
CA ALA A 10 8.73 -15.38 12.65
C ALA A 10 8.55 -16.48 11.57
N ALA A 11 7.46 -17.24 11.63
CA ALA A 11 7.15 -18.29 10.67
C ALA A 11 6.97 -17.73 9.25
N VAL A 12 6.15 -16.69 9.08
CA VAL A 12 5.93 -16.02 7.80
C VAL A 12 7.24 -15.45 7.25
N SER A 13 8.07 -14.81 8.09
CA SER A 13 9.37 -14.28 7.66
C SER A 13 10.31 -15.38 7.18
N ALA A 14 10.36 -16.51 7.89
CA ALA A 14 11.17 -17.66 7.49
C ALA A 14 10.66 -18.27 6.16
N THR A 15 9.34 -18.45 6.02
CA THR A 15 8.73 -18.98 4.80
C THR A 15 8.96 -18.06 3.60
N VAL A 16 8.78 -16.75 3.75
CA VAL A 16 9.07 -15.76 2.70
C VAL A 16 10.55 -15.82 2.32
N THR A 17 11.46 -15.86 3.29
CA THR A 17 12.90 -15.95 3.02
C THR A 17 13.26 -17.22 2.25
N ALA A 18 12.71 -18.37 2.63
CA ALA A 18 12.90 -19.64 1.93
C ALA A 18 12.32 -19.60 0.50
N ALA A 19 11.12 -19.04 0.33
CA ALA A 19 10.48 -18.88 -0.96
C ALA A 19 11.30 -17.97 -1.89
N MET A 20 11.82 -16.85 -1.39
CA MET A 20 12.67 -15.93 -2.16
C MET A 20 14.03 -16.56 -2.49
N CYS A 21 14.58 -17.39 -1.60
CA CYS A 21 15.78 -18.18 -1.90
C CYS A 21 15.55 -19.14 -3.07
N TYR A 22 14.44 -19.89 -3.05
CA TYR A 22 14.04 -20.80 -4.12
C TYR A 22 13.83 -20.05 -5.45
N VAL A 23 13.07 -18.94 -5.43
CA VAL A 23 12.81 -18.13 -6.63
C VAL A 23 14.11 -17.57 -7.22
N ARG A 24 15.01 -17.06 -6.37
CA ARG A 24 16.34 -16.58 -6.80
C ARG A 24 17.15 -17.69 -7.47
N PHE A 25 17.18 -18.88 -6.86
CA PHE A 25 17.87 -20.03 -7.41
C PHE A 25 17.29 -20.46 -8.77
N ALA A 26 15.97 -20.61 -8.86
CA ALA A 26 15.29 -20.98 -10.11
C ALA A 26 15.50 -19.93 -11.20
N ALA A 27 15.45 -18.64 -10.86
CA ALA A 27 15.73 -17.54 -11.79
C ALA A 27 17.16 -17.59 -12.34
N GLY A 28 18.13 -17.99 -11.54
CA GLY A 28 19.53 -18.15 -11.97
C GLY A 28 19.78 -19.34 -12.90
N ARG A 29 18.89 -20.34 -12.89
CA ARG A 29 19.04 -21.60 -13.67
C ARG A 29 18.19 -21.63 -14.93
N LEU A 30 17.02 -20.99 -14.91
CA LEU A 30 16.03 -21.08 -15.99
C LEU A 30 16.03 -19.82 -16.86
N ARG A 31 15.67 -19.99 -18.14
CA ARG A 31 15.49 -18.87 -19.07
C ARG A 31 14.20 -18.09 -18.75
N PRO A 32 14.18 -16.76 -18.94
CA PRO A 32 12.97 -15.95 -18.82
C PRO A 32 11.79 -16.48 -19.67
N GLY A 33 10.58 -16.27 -19.18
CA GLY A 33 9.33 -16.70 -19.84
C GLY A 33 8.67 -17.86 -19.11
N LEU A 34 8.09 -18.78 -19.87
CA LEU A 34 7.30 -19.90 -19.35
C LEU A 34 8.05 -20.82 -18.38
N PRO A 35 9.34 -21.19 -18.61
CA PRO A 35 10.05 -22.08 -17.67
C PRO A 35 10.19 -21.47 -16.27
N ARG A 36 10.57 -20.18 -16.18
CA ARG A 36 10.62 -19.48 -14.89
C ARG A 36 9.24 -19.34 -14.26
N LEU A 37 8.23 -18.98 -15.07
CA LEU A 37 6.87 -18.83 -14.56
C LEU A 37 6.36 -20.14 -13.94
N ALA A 38 6.54 -21.27 -14.65
CA ALA A 38 6.16 -22.59 -14.17
C ALA A 38 6.89 -22.95 -12.86
N ALA A 39 8.19 -22.65 -12.77
CA ALA A 39 8.95 -22.86 -11.54
C ALA A 39 8.48 -21.94 -10.39
N PHE A 40 7.97 -20.75 -10.67
CA PHE A 40 7.51 -19.82 -9.63
C PHE A 40 6.09 -20.14 -9.13
N LEU A 41 5.29 -20.91 -9.87
CA LEU A 41 3.89 -21.23 -9.52
C LEU A 41 3.69 -21.69 -8.07
N PRO A 42 4.52 -22.59 -7.49
CA PRO A 42 4.34 -22.98 -6.09
C PRO A 42 4.50 -21.81 -5.13
N VAL A 43 5.41 -20.88 -5.41
CA VAL A 43 5.62 -19.70 -4.56
C VAL A 43 4.48 -18.69 -4.74
N LEU A 44 4.09 -18.41 -5.98
CA LEU A 44 2.94 -17.54 -6.29
C LEU A 44 1.63 -18.09 -5.69
N ALA A 45 1.52 -19.41 -5.56
CA ALA A 45 0.38 -20.04 -4.91
C ALA A 45 0.43 -19.89 -3.38
N VAL A 46 1.61 -19.92 -2.76
CA VAL A 46 1.76 -19.90 -1.28
C VAL A 46 1.68 -18.49 -0.70
N LEU A 47 2.31 -17.50 -1.34
CA LEU A 47 2.42 -16.14 -0.78
C LEU A 47 1.07 -15.50 -0.40
N PRO A 48 -0.03 -15.65 -1.18
CA PRO A 48 -1.32 -15.09 -0.81
C PRO A 48 -1.96 -15.75 0.42
N PHE A 49 -1.51 -16.93 0.86
CA PHE A 49 -2.08 -17.57 2.06
C PHE A 49 -1.34 -17.22 3.35
N LEU A 50 -0.09 -16.76 3.27
CA LEU A 50 0.70 -16.39 4.44
C LEU A 50 0.08 -15.32 5.34
N PRO A 51 -0.63 -14.29 4.81
CA PRO A 51 -1.31 -13.31 5.65
C PRO A 51 -2.31 -13.91 6.64
N PHE A 52 -2.95 -15.04 6.32
CA PHE A 52 -3.91 -15.69 7.22
C PHE A 52 -3.28 -16.33 8.46
N ALA A 53 -1.95 -16.39 8.54
CA ALA A 53 -1.27 -16.79 9.78
C ALA A 53 -1.47 -15.78 10.92
N PHE A 54 -1.87 -14.53 10.61
CA PHE A 54 -2.08 -13.48 11.60
C PHE A 54 -3.54 -13.42 12.07
N SER A 55 -3.71 -13.38 13.38
CA SER A 55 -5.01 -13.19 14.02
C SER A 55 -5.46 -11.73 13.97
N ALA A 56 -4.54 -10.80 14.25
CA ALA A 56 -4.76 -9.37 14.17
C ALA A 56 -4.88 -8.85 12.72
N ILE A 57 -5.74 -7.85 12.53
CA ILE A 57 -6.08 -7.27 11.22
C ILE A 57 -4.90 -6.54 10.62
N HIS A 58 -4.21 -5.68 11.38
CA HIS A 58 -3.10 -4.87 10.83
C HIS A 58 -1.98 -5.72 10.23
N PRO A 59 -1.35 -6.69 10.94
CA PRO A 59 -0.30 -7.50 10.36
C PRO A 59 -0.81 -8.37 9.19
N ARG A 60 -2.07 -8.84 9.24
CA ARG A 60 -2.70 -9.55 8.13
C ARG A 60 -2.85 -8.68 6.89
N ALA A 61 -3.38 -7.46 7.03
CA ALA A 61 -3.57 -6.53 5.91
C ALA A 61 -2.23 -6.04 5.32
N ILE A 62 -1.26 -5.69 6.17
CA ILE A 62 0.07 -5.24 5.74
C ILE A 62 0.82 -6.36 5.01
N SER A 63 0.82 -7.58 5.57
CA SER A 63 1.43 -8.73 4.89
C SER A 63 0.70 -9.10 3.60
N GLY A 64 -0.64 -8.97 3.54
CA GLY A 64 -1.42 -9.12 2.32
C GLY A 64 -1.00 -8.14 1.23
N PHE A 65 -0.84 -6.87 1.56
CA PHE A 65 -0.37 -5.86 0.61
C PHE A 65 1.05 -6.15 0.10
N PHE A 66 1.96 -6.57 0.96
CA PHE A 66 3.34 -6.86 0.55
C PHE A 66 3.47 -8.18 -0.22
N LEU A 67 2.86 -9.26 0.27
CA LEU A 67 3.07 -10.61 -0.25
C LEU A 67 2.10 -10.96 -1.38
N ALA A 68 0.80 -10.72 -1.21
CA ALA A 68 -0.22 -11.09 -2.19
C ALA A 68 -0.35 -10.07 -3.33
N TRP A 69 0.23 -8.87 -3.16
CA TRP A 69 0.20 -7.84 -4.19
C TRP A 69 1.59 -7.48 -4.69
N LEU A 70 2.44 -6.84 -3.88
CA LEU A 70 3.72 -6.34 -4.41
C LEU A 70 4.65 -7.48 -4.85
N ALA A 71 4.78 -8.53 -4.03
CA ALA A 71 5.67 -9.65 -4.33
C ALA A 71 5.19 -10.43 -5.56
N GLU A 72 3.92 -10.81 -5.63
CA GLU A 72 3.31 -11.49 -6.80
C GLU A 72 3.68 -10.79 -8.12
N PHE A 73 3.41 -9.49 -8.22
CA PHE A 73 3.67 -8.75 -9.45
C PHE A 73 5.16 -8.62 -9.76
N LYS A 74 6.02 -8.49 -8.73
CA LYS A 74 7.47 -8.44 -8.90
C LYS A 74 8.04 -9.79 -9.35
N LEU A 75 7.54 -10.89 -8.80
CA LEU A 75 7.95 -12.25 -9.18
C LEU A 75 7.49 -12.58 -10.61
N LEU A 76 6.27 -12.20 -11.00
CA LEU A 76 5.80 -12.34 -12.39
C LEU A 76 6.69 -11.57 -13.38
N ARG A 77 7.18 -10.38 -13.00
CA ARG A 77 8.14 -9.64 -13.82
C ARG A 77 9.50 -10.31 -13.89
N LEU A 78 10.02 -10.81 -12.78
CA LEU A 78 11.27 -11.58 -12.75
C LEU A 78 11.17 -12.84 -13.64
N ALA A 79 10.03 -13.52 -13.60
CA ALA A 79 9.75 -14.65 -14.48
C ALA A 79 9.81 -14.23 -15.95
N ALA A 80 9.24 -13.08 -16.31
CA ALA A 80 9.33 -12.49 -17.63
C ALA A 80 10.72 -11.89 -17.98
N GLY A 81 11.70 -11.95 -17.07
CA GLY A 81 13.04 -11.39 -17.26
C GLY A 81 13.06 -9.86 -17.28
N LYS A 82 12.11 -9.21 -16.59
CA LYS A 82 11.95 -7.76 -16.57
C LYS A 82 11.96 -7.22 -15.15
N GLY A 83 12.31 -5.94 -15.02
CA GLY A 83 12.23 -5.21 -13.76
C GLY A 83 13.50 -5.30 -12.92
N PRO A 84 13.54 -4.60 -11.78
CA PRO A 84 14.76 -4.40 -11.02
C PRO A 84 15.23 -5.66 -10.27
N LEU A 85 14.36 -6.66 -10.13
CA LEU A 85 14.70 -7.91 -9.44
C LEU A 85 15.53 -8.80 -10.36
N HIS A 86 16.74 -9.17 -9.93
CA HIS A 86 17.66 -10.03 -10.68
C HIS A 86 18.36 -11.03 -9.74
N PRO A 87 18.62 -12.29 -10.16
CA PRO A 87 19.25 -13.29 -9.30
C PRO A 87 20.68 -12.93 -8.85
N SER A 88 21.36 -12.02 -9.55
CA SER A 88 22.70 -11.54 -9.16
C SER A 88 22.70 -10.60 -7.95
N LEU A 89 21.54 -10.11 -7.50
CA LEU A 89 21.48 -9.26 -6.33
C LEU A 89 21.98 -9.99 -5.08
N PRO A 90 22.60 -9.27 -4.12
CA PRO A 90 22.86 -9.80 -2.79
C PRO A 90 21.57 -10.35 -2.19
N PHE A 91 21.64 -11.50 -1.52
CA PHE A 91 20.44 -12.21 -1.07
C PHE A 91 19.52 -11.34 -0.17
N PRO A 92 20.01 -10.59 0.83
CA PRO A 92 19.15 -9.72 1.62
C PRO A 92 18.45 -8.63 0.80
N ALA A 93 19.15 -8.03 -0.17
CA ALA A 93 18.58 -7.05 -1.08
C ALA A 93 17.52 -7.69 -2.00
N PHE A 94 17.76 -8.91 -2.49
CA PHE A 94 16.79 -9.65 -3.29
C PHE A 94 15.51 -9.89 -2.49
N VAL A 95 15.60 -10.37 -1.24
CA VAL A 95 14.44 -10.60 -0.38
C VAL A 95 13.67 -9.31 -0.15
N ALA A 96 14.35 -8.23 0.26
CA ALA A 96 13.70 -6.96 0.57
C ALA A 96 13.07 -6.28 -0.66
N VAL A 97 13.71 -6.34 -1.82
CA VAL A 97 13.13 -5.82 -3.07
C VAL A 97 11.98 -6.69 -3.54
N ALA A 98 12.05 -8.01 -3.38
CA ALA A 98 10.98 -8.92 -3.79
C ALA A 98 9.73 -8.78 -2.91
N SER A 99 9.87 -8.71 -1.58
CA SER A 99 8.74 -8.71 -0.65
C SER A 99 8.26 -7.32 -0.25
N GLY A 100 9.15 -6.32 -0.18
CA GLY A 100 8.81 -4.97 0.26
C GLY A 100 8.54 -4.00 -0.89
N PRO A 101 8.11 -2.77 -0.61
CA PRO A 101 7.90 -1.73 -1.63
C PRO A 101 9.22 -1.15 -2.21
N VAL A 102 10.38 -1.73 -1.90
CA VAL A 102 11.71 -1.19 -2.24
C VAL A 102 12.00 -1.23 -3.74
N ARG A 103 12.71 -0.20 -4.24
CA ARG A 103 13.34 -0.17 -5.56
C ARG A 103 14.84 -0.01 -5.39
N LEU A 104 15.60 -0.62 -6.29
CA LEU A 104 17.05 -0.40 -6.34
C LEU A 104 17.33 1.00 -6.90
N HIS A 105 18.30 1.69 -6.30
CA HIS A 105 18.83 2.94 -6.84
C HIS A 105 19.33 2.72 -8.28
N GLY A 106 18.76 3.45 -9.26
CA GLY A 106 19.31 3.55 -10.62
C GLY A 106 18.47 3.04 -11.80
N ASP A 107 17.23 2.57 -11.63
CA ASP A 107 16.48 1.89 -12.71
C ASP A 107 15.41 2.77 -13.41
N GLY A 108 15.81 3.96 -13.88
CA GLY A 108 14.98 4.88 -14.69
C GLY A 108 15.77 6.01 -15.36
N PRO A 109 15.31 6.57 -16.51
CA PRO A 109 16.02 7.61 -17.26
C PRO A 109 16.02 8.99 -16.59
N ASP A 110 15.23 9.19 -15.54
CA ASP A 110 15.20 10.44 -14.80
C ASP A 110 16.17 10.35 -13.62
N LYS A 111 17.37 10.90 -13.81
CA LYS A 111 18.18 11.42 -12.71
C LYS A 111 17.40 12.56 -12.04
N ALA A 112 16.41 12.22 -11.21
CA ALA A 112 15.82 13.17 -10.29
C ALA A 112 16.85 13.42 -9.18
N GLN A 113 17.19 14.69 -9.05
CA GLN A 113 18.10 15.28 -8.08
C GLN A 113 17.86 14.76 -6.66
N GLY A 114 18.93 14.65 -5.89
CA GLY A 114 18.93 14.21 -4.49
C GLY A 114 18.10 15.13 -3.59
N THR A 115 16.82 14.82 -3.48
CA THR A 115 15.97 15.21 -2.35
C THR A 115 15.65 13.95 -1.58
N SER A 116 16.00 13.93 -0.30
CA SER A 116 15.79 12.83 0.66
C SER A 116 14.48 12.08 0.40
N SER A 117 14.60 10.83 -0.05
CA SER A 117 13.52 9.98 -0.56
C SER A 117 12.72 9.29 0.54
N GLY A 118 12.19 10.06 1.48
CA GLY A 118 11.29 9.59 2.52
C GLY A 118 10.73 10.77 3.28
N LEU A 119 9.57 10.59 3.93
CA LEU A 119 9.13 11.56 4.94
C LEU A 119 10.26 11.72 5.95
N ASP A 120 10.72 12.95 6.15
CA ASP A 120 11.64 13.23 7.25
C ASP A 120 10.97 12.87 8.57
N LEU A 121 11.78 12.54 9.58
CA LEU A 121 11.33 12.07 10.89
C LEU A 121 10.29 13.01 11.51
N ALA A 122 10.45 14.33 11.33
CA ALA A 122 9.49 15.33 11.79
C ALA A 122 8.12 15.16 11.11
N SER A 123 8.10 14.92 9.79
CA SER A 123 6.84 14.73 9.04
C SER A 123 6.16 13.41 9.43
N SER A 124 6.93 12.34 9.60
CA SER A 124 6.40 11.07 10.12
C SER A 124 5.84 11.21 11.54
N ALA A 125 6.51 11.96 12.42
CA ALA A 125 6.02 12.24 13.77
C ALA A 125 4.70 13.04 13.76
N VAL A 126 4.60 14.07 12.90
CA VAL A 126 3.36 14.83 12.71
C VAL A 126 2.23 13.93 12.23
N MET A 127 2.47 13.09 11.22
CA MET A 127 1.46 12.15 10.72
C MET A 127 1.03 11.13 11.77
N ALA A 128 1.97 10.62 12.56
CA ALA A 128 1.66 9.72 13.68
C ALA A 128 0.82 10.42 14.76
N ALA A 129 1.13 11.68 15.08
CA ALA A 129 0.34 12.48 16.01
C ALA A 129 -1.08 12.73 15.48
N LEU A 130 -1.22 13.09 14.20
CA LEU A 130 -2.54 13.25 13.55
C LEU A 130 -3.34 11.95 13.56
N LEU A 131 -2.71 10.82 13.26
CA LEU A 131 -3.37 9.51 13.33
C LEU A 131 -3.81 9.20 14.77
N ALA A 132 -2.99 9.47 15.78
CA ALA A 132 -3.34 9.28 17.19
C ALA A 132 -4.50 10.19 17.64
N VAL A 133 -4.60 11.41 17.10
CA VAL A 133 -5.75 12.30 17.31
C VAL A 133 -7.00 11.68 16.69
N ILE A 134 -6.97 11.25 15.43
CA ILE A 134 -8.12 10.59 14.77
C ILE A 134 -8.56 9.36 15.56
N VAL A 135 -7.62 8.51 15.97
CA VAL A 135 -7.90 7.33 16.80
C VAL A 135 -8.59 7.75 18.10
N SER A 136 -8.12 8.81 18.75
CA SER A 136 -8.74 9.32 19.97
C SER A 136 -10.15 9.87 19.75
N LEU A 137 -10.47 10.39 18.56
CA LEU A 137 -11.80 10.90 18.21
C LEU A 137 -12.85 9.79 18.07
N TYR A 138 -12.45 8.55 17.74
CA TYR A 138 -13.39 7.44 17.62
C TYR A 138 -14.13 7.07 18.91
N ARG A 139 -13.64 7.52 20.08
CA ARG A 139 -14.41 7.42 21.33
C ARG A 139 -15.77 8.13 21.28
N TYR A 140 -15.92 9.10 20.36
CA TYR A 140 -17.14 9.88 20.16
C TYR A 140 -17.90 9.44 18.91
N GLN A 141 -17.57 8.29 18.30
CA GLN A 141 -18.16 7.84 17.03
C GLN A 141 -19.70 7.75 17.07
N GLU A 142 -20.28 7.36 18.20
CA GLU A 142 -21.74 7.23 18.38
C GLU A 142 -22.47 8.58 18.30
N ALA A 143 -21.77 9.70 18.56
CA ALA A 143 -22.31 11.06 18.46
C ALA A 143 -22.01 11.72 17.11
N MET A 144 -21.21 11.09 16.24
CA MET A 144 -20.82 11.66 14.96
C MET A 144 -21.85 11.38 13.87
N ASN A 145 -22.04 12.36 12.99
CA ASN A 145 -22.71 12.11 11.72
C ASN A 145 -21.92 11.06 10.91
N GLN A 146 -22.63 10.13 10.25
CA GLN A 146 -22.02 9.07 9.45
C GLN A 146 -20.98 9.57 8.42
N TYR A 147 -21.23 10.71 7.78
CA TYR A 147 -20.31 11.25 6.76
C TYR A 147 -19.04 11.84 7.40
N VAL A 148 -19.13 12.36 8.62
CA VAL A 148 -17.96 12.79 9.40
C VAL A 148 -17.12 11.56 9.75
N LEU A 149 -17.75 10.48 10.22
CA LEU A 149 -17.06 9.24 10.54
C LEU A 149 -16.35 8.63 9.30
N LEU A 150 -17.03 8.55 8.16
CA LEU A 150 -16.43 8.06 6.91
C LEU A 150 -15.29 8.97 6.41
N THR A 151 -15.39 10.28 6.65
CA THR A 151 -14.30 11.22 6.35
C THR A 151 -13.08 10.95 7.23
N LEU A 152 -13.29 10.70 8.54
CA LEU A 152 -12.21 10.29 9.44
C LEU A 152 -11.58 8.97 9.00
N TYR A 153 -12.38 8.00 8.52
CA TYR A 153 -11.86 6.74 7.97
C TYR A 153 -10.98 6.98 6.74
N ALA A 154 -11.33 7.92 5.84
CA ALA A 154 -10.50 8.27 4.69
C ALA A 154 -9.14 8.85 5.10
N PHE A 155 -9.11 9.77 6.07
CA PHE A 155 -7.86 10.30 6.61
C PHE A 155 -7.06 9.25 7.36
N HIS A 156 -7.72 8.38 8.12
CA HIS A 156 -7.08 7.28 8.82
C HIS A 156 -6.36 6.35 7.84
N VAL A 157 -7.03 5.89 6.77
CA VAL A 157 -6.43 5.01 5.77
C VAL A 157 -5.22 5.68 5.10
N TYR A 158 -5.32 6.96 4.76
CA TYR A 158 -4.21 7.71 4.18
C TYR A 158 -3.00 7.78 5.12
N LEU A 159 -3.20 8.22 6.37
CA LEU A 159 -2.11 8.37 7.34
C LEU A 159 -1.50 7.03 7.75
N ALA A 160 -2.34 6.01 7.97
CA ALA A 160 -1.89 4.67 8.34
C ALA A 160 -1.04 4.05 7.23
N LEU A 161 -1.49 4.13 5.97
CA LEU A 161 -0.75 3.58 4.84
C LEU A 161 0.58 4.31 4.63
N GLU A 162 0.59 5.64 4.73
CA GLU A 162 1.83 6.42 4.62
C GLU A 162 2.83 6.08 5.74
N LEU A 163 2.38 5.95 6.99
CA LEU A 163 3.24 5.54 8.11
C LEU A 163 3.77 4.11 7.97
N VAL A 164 2.94 3.17 7.51
CA VAL A 164 3.38 1.78 7.24
C VAL A 164 4.46 1.77 6.18
N LEU A 165 4.30 2.52 5.09
CA LEU A 165 5.30 2.52 4.03
C LEU A 165 6.56 3.31 4.41
N ALA A 166 6.43 4.41 5.16
CA ALA A 166 7.56 5.16 5.69
C ALA A 166 8.38 4.31 6.69
N SER A 167 7.72 3.53 7.54
CA SER A 167 8.42 2.61 8.44
C SER A 167 9.14 1.49 7.67
N ALA A 168 8.52 0.94 6.62
CA ALA A 168 9.17 -0.02 5.73
C ALA A 168 10.39 0.58 5.00
N ALA A 169 10.29 1.85 4.58
CA ALA A 169 11.41 2.60 3.99
C ALA A 169 12.56 2.76 4.99
N ALA A 170 12.25 3.22 6.21
CA ALA A 170 13.24 3.42 7.26
C ALA A 170 13.96 2.11 7.61
N ALA A 171 13.22 1.00 7.70
CA ALA A 171 13.79 -0.33 7.93
C ALA A 171 14.71 -0.77 6.77
N ALA A 172 14.29 -0.59 5.52
CA ALA A 172 15.12 -0.91 4.35
C ALA A 172 16.42 -0.07 4.32
N ARG A 173 16.34 1.22 4.67
CA ARG A 173 17.50 2.11 4.73
C ARG A 173 18.45 1.71 5.84
N ALA A 174 17.92 1.46 7.04
CA ALA A 174 18.73 1.10 8.21
C ALA A 174 19.43 -0.26 8.08
N LEU A 175 18.75 -1.25 7.51
CA LEU A 175 19.25 -2.63 7.45
C LEU A 175 20.08 -2.91 6.19
N LEU A 176 19.75 -2.26 5.06
CA LEU A 176 20.29 -2.62 3.75
C LEU A 176 20.85 -1.42 2.98
N GLY A 177 20.81 -0.21 3.54
CA GLY A 177 21.23 1.01 2.84
C GLY A 177 20.40 1.31 1.58
N MET A 178 19.18 0.78 1.49
CA MET A 178 18.30 0.99 0.34
C MET A 178 17.21 1.98 0.68
N ASP A 179 17.02 2.97 -0.20
CA ASP A 179 15.92 3.91 -0.07
C ASP A 179 14.64 3.43 -0.76
N LEU A 180 13.52 3.93 -0.27
CA LEU A 180 12.22 3.76 -0.87
C LEU A 180 11.87 4.99 -1.72
N GLU A 181 11.16 4.81 -2.83
CA GLU A 181 10.57 5.96 -3.52
C GLU A 181 9.46 6.56 -2.64
N PRO A 182 9.23 7.88 -2.68
CA PRO A 182 8.03 8.48 -2.10
C PRO A 182 6.76 7.73 -2.53
N GLN A 183 5.90 7.46 -1.56
CA GLN A 183 4.72 6.61 -1.77
C GLN A 183 3.47 7.43 -2.03
N PHE A 184 3.46 8.66 -1.56
CA PHE A 184 2.44 9.64 -1.87
C PHE A 184 3.11 10.95 -2.29
N ASP A 185 2.46 11.67 -3.20
CA ASP A 185 2.86 13.01 -3.60
C ASP A 185 1.65 13.95 -3.48
N ARG A 186 1.40 14.43 -2.27
CA ARG A 186 0.37 15.44 -1.96
C ARG A 186 -0.97 15.17 -2.69
N PRO A 187 -1.62 14.02 -2.43
CA PRO A 187 -2.83 13.59 -3.17
C PRO A 187 -3.99 14.58 -3.08
N TYR A 188 -4.04 15.39 -2.02
CA TYR A 188 -5.02 16.48 -1.85
C TYR A 188 -4.85 17.64 -2.84
N LEU A 189 -3.80 17.67 -3.67
CA LEU A 189 -3.63 18.64 -4.75
C LEU A 189 -4.07 18.11 -6.13
N SER A 190 -4.66 16.91 -6.18
CA SER A 190 -5.02 16.27 -7.44
C SER A 190 -6.18 17.00 -8.14
N ALA A 191 -5.93 17.51 -9.34
CA ALA A 191 -6.94 18.19 -10.16
C ALA A 191 -7.64 17.25 -11.19
N SER A 192 -7.29 15.96 -11.19
CA SER A 192 -7.86 14.94 -12.09
C SER A 192 -7.72 13.55 -11.48
N LEU A 193 -8.52 12.59 -11.93
CA LEU A 193 -8.42 11.20 -11.47
C LEU A 193 -7.11 10.55 -11.91
N ARG A 194 -6.63 10.91 -13.10
CA ARG A 194 -5.34 10.43 -13.62
C ARG A 194 -4.16 10.93 -12.79
N ASP A 195 -4.24 12.16 -12.28
CA ASP A 195 -3.22 12.72 -11.39
C ASP A 195 -3.27 12.04 -10.01
N PHE A 196 -4.48 11.90 -9.44
CA PHE A 196 -4.69 11.22 -8.16
C PHE A 196 -4.12 9.78 -8.17
N TRP A 197 -4.68 8.90 -9.01
CA TRP A 197 -4.31 7.47 -9.03
C TRP A 197 -2.97 7.18 -9.67
N GLY A 198 -2.53 8.04 -10.61
CA GLY A 198 -1.31 7.80 -11.37
C GLY A 198 -0.07 8.36 -10.70
N ARG A 199 -0.16 9.51 -10.04
CA ARG A 199 1.02 10.31 -9.69
C ARG A 199 1.11 10.67 -8.23
N ARG A 200 0.02 10.55 -7.47
CA ARG A 200 -0.04 11.12 -6.11
C ARG A 200 -0.48 10.14 -5.03
N TRP A 201 -1.27 9.12 -5.36
CA TRP A 201 -1.78 8.13 -4.43
C TRP A 201 -1.07 6.78 -4.57
N ASN A 202 -0.49 6.27 -3.47
CA ASN A 202 0.12 4.94 -3.34
C ASN A 202 0.95 4.51 -4.57
N LEU A 203 2.07 5.19 -4.80
CA LEU A 203 2.93 5.02 -5.98
C LEU A 203 3.53 3.62 -6.14
N SER A 204 3.56 2.81 -5.07
CA SER A 204 3.87 1.37 -5.15
C SER A 204 2.92 0.59 -6.06
N VAL A 205 1.64 0.96 -6.11
CA VAL A 205 0.64 0.25 -6.92
C VAL A 205 0.82 0.55 -8.42
N PRO A 206 0.83 1.81 -8.89
CA PRO A 206 1.16 2.12 -10.29
C PRO A 206 2.55 1.62 -10.70
N ALA A 207 3.51 1.58 -9.77
CA ALA A 207 4.86 1.04 -10.00
C ALA A 207 4.84 -0.42 -10.49
N VAL A 208 3.94 -1.25 -9.96
CA VAL A 208 3.80 -2.66 -10.37
C VAL A 208 2.78 -2.83 -11.49
N LEU A 209 1.63 -2.14 -11.44
CA LEU A 209 0.57 -2.33 -12.42
C LEU A 209 0.91 -1.75 -13.80
N ARG A 210 1.66 -0.64 -13.89
CA ARG A 210 2.06 -0.06 -15.17
C ARG A 210 2.84 -1.04 -16.06
N PRO A 211 3.95 -1.65 -15.58
CA PRO A 211 4.71 -2.59 -16.39
C PRO A 211 4.02 -3.96 -16.54
N CYS A 212 3.22 -4.41 -15.57
CA CYS A 212 2.58 -5.74 -15.63
C CYS A 212 1.27 -5.78 -16.42
N VAL A 213 0.47 -4.72 -16.36
CA VAL A 213 -0.90 -4.71 -16.90
C VAL A 213 -1.06 -3.61 -17.95
N HIS A 214 -0.84 -2.35 -17.55
CA HIS A 214 -1.14 -1.21 -18.41
C HIS A 214 -0.36 -1.25 -19.74
N ARG A 215 0.98 -1.38 -19.69
CA ARG A 215 1.83 -1.34 -20.89
C ARG A 215 1.54 -2.52 -21.83
N PRO A 216 1.46 -3.78 -21.37
CA PRO A 216 1.11 -4.91 -22.24
C PRO A 216 -0.25 -4.79 -22.90
N VAL A 217 -1.29 -4.42 -22.14
CA VAL A 217 -2.65 -4.28 -22.67
C VAL A 217 -2.74 -3.10 -23.63
N ARG A 218 -2.15 -1.96 -23.27
CA ARG A 218 -2.10 -0.77 -24.14
C ARG A 218 -1.44 -1.07 -25.49
N ALA A 219 -0.34 -1.82 -25.49
CA ALA A 219 0.38 -2.16 -26.71
C ALA A 219 -0.45 -2.98 -27.71
N ARG A 220 -1.48 -3.71 -27.23
CA ARG A 220 -2.33 -4.56 -28.07
C ARG A 220 -3.71 -3.97 -28.35
N LEU A 221 -4.31 -3.30 -27.38
CA LEU A 221 -5.73 -2.89 -27.39
C LEU A 221 -5.92 -1.37 -27.23
N GLY A 222 -4.83 -0.60 -27.15
CA GLY A 222 -4.87 0.86 -27.03
C GLY A 222 -4.97 1.39 -25.60
N THR A 223 -4.83 2.71 -25.47
CA THR A 223 -4.67 3.39 -24.17
C THR A 223 -5.88 3.22 -23.24
N ALA A 224 -7.10 3.32 -23.77
CA ALA A 224 -8.32 3.16 -22.96
C ALA A 224 -8.40 1.76 -22.33
N ALA A 225 -8.18 0.70 -23.13
CA ALA A 225 -8.15 -0.68 -22.65
C ALA A 225 -7.05 -0.89 -21.61
N GLY A 226 -5.87 -0.29 -21.80
CA GLY A 226 -4.78 -0.35 -20.82
C GLY A 226 -5.16 0.26 -19.46
N VAL A 227 -5.87 1.39 -19.46
CA VAL A 227 -6.37 2.03 -18.23
C VAL A 227 -7.46 1.16 -17.57
N LEU A 228 -8.49 0.75 -18.32
CA LEU A 228 -9.59 -0.06 -17.79
C LEU A 228 -9.08 -1.38 -17.20
N ALA A 229 -8.18 -2.09 -17.89
CA ALA A 229 -7.58 -3.32 -17.38
C ALA A 229 -6.77 -3.09 -16.11
N THR A 230 -6.05 -1.97 -16.01
CA THR A 230 -5.27 -1.61 -14.81
C THR A 230 -6.18 -1.42 -13.60
N PHE A 231 -7.28 -0.67 -13.78
CA PHE A 231 -8.24 -0.43 -12.71
C PHE A 231 -9.04 -1.70 -12.34
N LEU A 232 -9.39 -2.54 -13.32
CA LEU A 232 -10.02 -3.84 -13.07
C LEU A 232 -9.13 -4.74 -12.21
N VAL A 233 -7.86 -4.92 -12.61
CA VAL A 233 -6.90 -5.73 -11.84
C VAL A 233 -6.68 -5.12 -10.45
N SER A 234 -6.57 -3.80 -10.34
CA SER A 234 -6.49 -3.12 -9.04
C SER A 234 -7.72 -3.41 -8.17
N GLY A 235 -8.92 -3.37 -8.73
CA GLY A 235 -10.17 -3.68 -8.05
C GLY A 235 -10.22 -5.11 -7.52
N LEU A 236 -9.87 -6.10 -8.35
CA LEU A 236 -9.82 -7.51 -7.97
C LEU A 236 -8.82 -7.76 -6.82
N VAL A 237 -7.66 -7.10 -6.83
CA VAL A 237 -6.70 -7.22 -5.73
C VAL A 237 -7.21 -6.55 -4.46
N HIS A 238 -7.97 -5.45 -4.55
CA HIS A 238 -8.60 -4.84 -3.37
C HIS A 238 -9.72 -5.71 -2.77
N GLU A 239 -10.44 -6.49 -3.57
CA GLU A 239 -11.35 -7.51 -3.02
C GLU A 239 -10.59 -8.51 -2.13
N LEU A 240 -9.41 -8.94 -2.57
CA LEU A 240 -8.53 -9.79 -1.76
C LEU A 240 -8.02 -9.06 -0.51
N MET A 241 -7.66 -7.77 -0.61
CA MET A 241 -7.27 -6.97 0.56
C MET A 241 -8.42 -6.84 1.56
N PHE A 242 -9.65 -6.64 1.09
CA PHE A 242 -10.83 -6.57 1.94
C PHE A 242 -11.15 -7.93 2.56
N TYR A 243 -10.88 -9.03 1.85
CA TYR A 243 -10.96 -10.36 2.44
C TYR A 243 -9.95 -10.55 3.58
N TYR A 244 -8.71 -10.08 3.44
CA TYR A 244 -7.76 -10.07 4.55
C TYR A 244 -8.24 -9.23 5.73
N ILE A 245 -8.95 -8.12 5.51
CA ILE A 245 -9.43 -7.28 6.61
C ILE A 245 -10.65 -7.91 7.30
N THR A 246 -11.62 -8.36 6.51
CA THR A 246 -12.97 -8.71 7.00
C THR A 246 -13.18 -10.20 7.22
N LEU A 247 -12.37 -11.06 6.59
CA LEU A 247 -12.58 -12.51 6.46
C LEU A 247 -13.97 -12.88 5.89
N ARG A 248 -14.57 -11.98 5.11
CA ARG A 248 -15.85 -12.18 4.42
C ARG A 248 -15.65 -12.31 2.91
N PRO A 249 -16.45 -13.13 2.21
CA PRO A 249 -16.33 -13.28 0.77
C PRO A 249 -16.46 -11.91 0.06
N PRO A 250 -15.74 -11.73 -1.06
CA PRO A 250 -15.73 -10.46 -1.77
C PRO A 250 -17.12 -10.11 -2.30
N THR A 251 -17.51 -8.84 -2.14
CA THR A 251 -18.84 -8.35 -2.58
C THR A 251 -18.81 -7.77 -3.98
N GLY A 252 -17.62 -7.50 -4.54
CA GLY A 252 -17.47 -6.87 -5.85
C GLY A 252 -17.54 -5.34 -5.80
N GLU A 253 -17.85 -4.74 -4.64
CA GLU A 253 -17.99 -3.28 -4.49
C GLU A 253 -16.64 -2.56 -4.62
N ALA A 254 -15.53 -3.16 -4.16
CA ALA A 254 -14.20 -2.60 -4.37
C ALA A 254 -13.84 -2.62 -5.86
N THR A 255 -14.16 -3.71 -6.55
CA THR A 255 -13.96 -3.82 -8.00
C THR A 255 -14.81 -2.78 -8.73
N ALA A 256 -16.07 -2.58 -8.34
CA ALA A 256 -16.94 -1.54 -8.88
C ALA A 256 -16.35 -0.13 -8.66
N PHE A 257 -15.84 0.17 -7.47
CA PHE A 257 -15.17 1.44 -7.17
C PHE A 257 -14.01 1.74 -8.13
N PHE A 258 -13.06 0.79 -8.27
CA PHE A 258 -11.89 1.02 -9.12
C PHE A 258 -12.26 1.04 -10.60
N THR A 259 -13.14 0.16 -11.07
CA THR A 259 -13.57 0.15 -12.48
C THR A 259 -14.32 1.40 -12.87
N LEU A 260 -15.18 1.94 -12.00
CA LEU A 260 -15.81 3.25 -12.18
C LEU A 260 -14.77 4.35 -12.32
N HIS A 261 -13.77 4.39 -11.43
CA HIS A 261 -12.68 5.37 -11.50
C HIS A 261 -11.86 5.24 -12.79
N GLY A 262 -11.62 4.02 -13.25
CA GLY A 262 -10.96 3.75 -14.52
C GLY A 262 -11.75 4.26 -15.72
N ALA A 263 -13.07 4.02 -15.75
CA ALA A 263 -13.96 4.52 -16.78
C ALA A 263 -14.00 6.05 -16.79
N CYS A 264 -14.15 6.69 -15.62
CA CYS A 264 -14.11 8.14 -15.48
C CYS A 264 -12.75 8.73 -15.89
N ALA A 265 -11.63 8.07 -15.58
CA ALA A 265 -10.30 8.52 -16.01
C ALA A 265 -10.11 8.43 -17.54
N VAL A 266 -10.73 7.45 -18.20
CA VAL A 266 -10.76 7.36 -19.67
C VAL A 266 -11.65 8.45 -20.25
N ALA A 267 -12.84 8.66 -19.68
CA ALA A 267 -13.76 9.72 -20.10
C ALA A 267 -13.12 11.11 -19.94
N GLU A 268 -12.45 11.37 -18.82
CA GLU A 268 -11.68 12.60 -18.56
C GLU A 268 -10.56 12.77 -19.59
N ALA A 269 -9.82 11.70 -19.92
CA ALA A 269 -8.79 11.75 -20.94
C ALA A 269 -9.36 12.04 -22.33
N TRP A 270 -10.54 11.52 -22.66
CA TRP A 270 -11.22 11.76 -23.93
C TRP A 270 -11.78 13.20 -23.99
N TRP A 271 -12.39 13.69 -22.91
CA TRP A 271 -12.83 15.09 -22.78
C TRP A 271 -11.66 16.05 -22.96
N ALA A 272 -10.52 15.75 -22.34
CA ALA A 272 -9.30 16.55 -22.43
C ALA A 272 -8.62 16.54 -23.81
N ARG A 273 -9.13 15.79 -24.81
CA ARG A 273 -8.67 15.86 -26.21
C ARG A 273 -9.47 16.84 -27.05
N HIS A 274 -10.59 17.33 -26.53
CA HIS A 274 -11.41 18.33 -27.19
C HIS A 274 -10.99 19.70 -26.64
N ASP A 275 -10.10 20.38 -27.35
CA ASP A 275 -9.51 21.65 -26.88
C ASP A 275 -10.50 22.81 -26.88
N ALA A 276 -11.55 22.73 -27.70
CA ALA A 276 -12.65 23.69 -27.71
C ALA A 276 -13.62 23.55 -26.53
N TRP A 277 -13.52 22.47 -25.74
CA TRP A 277 -14.45 22.21 -24.64
C TRP A 277 -13.96 22.86 -23.35
N TRP A 278 -14.90 23.43 -22.59
CA TRP A 278 -14.60 24.07 -21.32
C TRP A 278 -13.97 23.07 -20.35
N ARG A 279 -12.98 23.56 -19.57
CA ARG A 279 -12.31 22.81 -18.51
C ARG A 279 -12.31 23.67 -17.25
N PRO A 280 -12.66 23.09 -16.09
CA PRO A 280 -12.58 23.82 -14.84
C PRO A 280 -11.14 24.24 -14.55
N PRO A 281 -10.91 25.45 -14.01
CA PRO A 281 -9.59 25.83 -13.53
C PRO A 281 -9.17 24.89 -12.38
N ARG A 282 -7.86 24.73 -12.17
CA ARG A 282 -7.31 23.77 -11.18
C ARG A 282 -7.93 23.92 -9.79
N LEU A 283 -8.16 25.16 -9.34
CA LEU A 283 -8.76 25.45 -8.04
C LEU A 283 -10.18 24.89 -7.87
N VAL A 284 -10.90 24.70 -8.96
CA VAL A 284 -12.25 24.08 -8.97
C VAL A 284 -12.14 22.58 -9.27
N ALA A 285 -11.24 22.18 -10.17
CA ALA A 285 -11.04 20.78 -10.53
C ALA A 285 -10.54 19.92 -9.36
N THR A 286 -9.69 20.46 -8.49
CA THR A 286 -9.18 19.76 -7.30
C THR A 286 -10.28 19.37 -6.32
N PRO A 287 -11.09 20.29 -5.76
CA PRO A 287 -12.16 19.91 -4.84
C PRO A 287 -13.20 19.01 -5.51
N LEU A 288 -13.50 19.19 -6.81
CA LEU A 288 -14.39 18.28 -7.55
C LEU A 288 -13.83 16.86 -7.63
N THR A 289 -12.53 16.71 -7.92
CA THR A 289 -11.86 15.41 -7.98
C THR A 289 -11.86 14.73 -6.62
N LEU A 290 -11.52 15.47 -5.56
CA LEU A 290 -11.51 14.94 -4.20
C LEU A 290 -12.92 14.58 -3.71
N ALA A 291 -13.92 15.42 -4.00
CA ALA A 291 -15.31 15.14 -3.68
C ALA A 291 -15.78 13.88 -4.41
N PHE A 292 -15.46 13.72 -5.70
CA PHE A 292 -15.77 12.51 -6.44
C PHE A 292 -15.17 11.27 -5.76
N VAL A 293 -13.87 11.30 -5.45
CA VAL A 293 -13.18 10.18 -4.78
C VAL A 293 -13.79 9.87 -3.41
N LEU A 294 -14.13 10.89 -2.62
CA LEU A 294 -14.74 10.70 -1.30
C LEU A 294 -16.16 10.12 -1.40
N VAL A 295 -17.00 10.67 -2.28
CA VAL A 295 -18.38 10.22 -2.46
C VAL A 295 -18.40 8.77 -2.95
N THR A 296 -17.59 8.41 -3.95
CA THR A 296 -17.51 7.03 -4.42
C THR A 296 -16.88 6.11 -3.37
N ALA A 297 -15.95 6.58 -2.55
CA ALA A 297 -15.40 5.80 -1.45
C ALA A 297 -16.46 5.51 -0.37
N PHE A 298 -17.28 6.50 -0.03
CA PHE A 298 -18.39 6.34 0.92
C PHE A 298 -19.42 5.35 0.40
N TRP A 299 -19.66 5.34 -0.90
CA TRP A 299 -20.63 4.46 -1.54
C TRP A 299 -20.14 3.03 -1.76
N LEU A 300 -18.90 2.83 -2.20
CA LEU A 300 -18.44 1.52 -2.71
C LEU A 300 -17.21 0.97 -1.98
N PHE A 301 -16.38 1.82 -1.36
CA PHE A 301 -15.12 1.39 -0.76
C PHE A 301 -15.25 1.04 0.73
N PHE A 302 -15.91 1.88 1.51
CA PHE A 302 -16.06 1.66 2.96
C PHE A 302 -17.12 0.62 3.34
N PRO A 303 -18.29 0.52 2.68
CA PRO A 303 -19.33 -0.41 3.12
C PRO A 303 -18.91 -1.88 3.26
N PRO A 304 -18.07 -2.46 2.37
CA PRO A 304 -17.52 -3.80 2.58
C PRO A 304 -16.79 -3.99 3.91
N ILE A 305 -16.16 -2.94 4.44
CA ILE A 305 -15.37 -2.97 5.69
C ILE A 305 -16.27 -2.71 6.90
N THR A 306 -17.21 -1.76 6.78
CA THR A 306 -18.03 -1.31 7.90
C THR A 306 -19.22 -2.23 8.18
N ARG A 307 -19.87 -2.81 7.15
CA ARG A 307 -21.02 -3.72 7.35
C ARG A 307 -20.68 -4.96 8.21
N PRO A 308 -19.50 -5.61 8.05
CA PRO A 308 -19.10 -6.71 8.93
C PRO A 308 -18.59 -6.25 10.30
N GLY A 309 -18.45 -4.94 10.54
CA GLY A 309 -17.87 -4.38 11.77
C GLY A 309 -16.35 -4.46 11.86
N ALA A 310 -15.65 -4.67 10.73
CA ALA A 310 -14.19 -4.77 10.73
C ALA A 310 -13.51 -3.43 11.05
N ASP A 311 -14.17 -2.32 10.77
CA ASP A 311 -13.76 -0.97 11.17
C ASP A 311 -13.62 -0.85 12.70
N LYS A 312 -14.54 -1.43 13.48
CA LYS A 312 -14.46 -1.42 14.96
C LYS A 312 -13.24 -2.17 15.47
N LEU A 313 -12.89 -3.30 14.84
CA LEU A 313 -11.70 -4.08 15.18
C LEU A 313 -10.42 -3.33 14.80
N VAL A 314 -10.39 -2.68 13.64
CA VAL A 314 -9.27 -1.81 13.23
C VAL A 314 -9.07 -0.70 14.26
N ILE A 315 -10.14 -0.01 14.66
CA ILE A 315 -10.09 1.04 15.69
C ILE A 315 -9.52 0.49 17.00
N ALA A 316 -10.04 -0.64 17.49
CA ALA A 316 -9.58 -1.25 18.73
C ALA A 316 -8.09 -1.62 18.71
N GLU A 317 -7.60 -2.16 17.58
CA GLU A 317 -6.17 -2.45 17.40
C GLU A 317 -5.32 -1.18 17.38
N CYS A 318 -5.79 -0.10 16.75
CA CYS A 318 -5.10 1.19 16.76
C CYS A 318 -5.08 1.82 18.16
N GLU A 319 -6.20 1.78 18.89
CA GLU A 319 -6.27 2.27 20.27
C GLU A 319 -5.28 1.52 21.18
N ALA A 320 -5.22 0.19 21.04
CA ALA A 320 -4.24 -0.63 21.76
C ALA A 320 -2.80 -0.26 21.41
N ALA A 321 -2.50 0.00 20.13
CA ALA A 321 -1.17 0.43 19.69
C ALA A 321 -0.79 1.81 20.27
N VAL A 322 -1.71 2.78 20.23
CA VAL A 322 -1.49 4.12 20.81
C VAL A 322 -1.30 4.04 22.33
N ALA A 323 -2.11 3.23 23.03
CA ALA A 323 -1.98 3.02 24.46
C ALA A 323 -0.63 2.39 24.83
N PHE A 324 -0.18 1.39 24.06
CA PHE A 324 1.13 0.76 24.23
C PHE A 324 2.28 1.77 24.08
N VAL A 325 2.25 2.60 23.04
CA VAL A 325 3.27 3.64 22.81
C VAL A 325 3.28 4.68 23.94
N ARG A 326 2.11 5.14 24.38
CA ARG A 326 2.00 6.07 25.52
C ARG A 326 2.56 5.46 26.81
N GLY A 327 2.24 4.19 27.09
CA GLY A 327 2.73 3.47 28.26
C GLY A 327 4.25 3.31 28.25
N ALA A 328 4.83 2.91 27.12
CA ALA A 328 6.27 2.81 26.94
C ALA A 328 6.97 4.17 27.10
N GLY A 329 6.39 5.24 26.56
CA GLY A 329 6.90 6.60 26.71
C GLY A 329 6.87 7.08 28.17
N ALA A 330 5.77 6.83 28.89
CA ALA A 330 5.64 7.16 30.31
C ALA A 330 6.65 6.39 31.18
N TRP A 331 6.84 5.10 30.91
CA TRP A 331 7.86 4.28 31.58
C TRP A 331 9.27 4.84 31.35
N ALA A 332 9.63 5.12 30.09
CA ALA A 332 10.94 5.68 29.76
C ALA A 332 11.18 7.04 30.43
N ALA A 333 10.18 7.93 30.45
CA ALA A 333 10.26 9.21 31.14
C ALA A 333 10.46 9.04 32.66
N GLY A 334 9.74 8.11 33.27
CA GLY A 334 9.88 7.78 34.70
C GLY A 334 11.25 7.18 35.04
N SER A 335 11.78 6.29 34.21
CA SER A 335 13.12 5.71 34.38
C SER A 335 14.24 6.74 34.22
N VAL A 336 14.07 7.74 33.35
CA VAL A 336 15.00 8.86 33.28
C VAL A 336 14.91 9.65 34.58
N GLN A 337 13.71 10.08 35.01
CA GLN A 337 13.54 10.85 36.24
C GLN A 337 14.14 10.16 37.48
N SER A 338 13.96 8.84 37.65
CA SER A 338 14.53 8.10 38.78
C SER A 338 16.06 8.09 38.81
N VAL A 339 16.71 7.99 37.64
CA VAL A 339 18.18 8.05 37.50
C VAL A 339 18.74 9.43 37.86
N TRP A 340 17.98 10.49 37.62
CA TRP A 340 18.37 11.85 37.98
C TRP A 340 18.15 12.17 39.47
N THR A 341 17.13 11.57 40.10
CA THR A 341 16.85 11.77 41.55
C THR A 341 17.72 10.93 42.48
N GLU A 342 18.29 9.81 42.02
CA GLU A 342 19.24 9.01 42.83
C GLU A 342 20.67 9.59 42.89
N ARG A 343 20.94 10.68 42.15
CA ARG A 343 22.25 11.35 42.09
C ARG A 343 22.30 12.68 42.86
N SER A 344 21.24 13.05 43.59
CA SER A 344 21.13 14.25 44.43
C SER A 344 21.04 13.88 45.90
#